data_AF-A0A4P8SLY4-F1
#
_entry.id   AF-A0A4P8SLY4-F1
#
_cell.length_a   1.000
_cell.length_b   1.000
_cell.length_c   1.000
_cell.angle_alpha   90.00
_cell.angle_beta   90.00
_cell.angle_gamma   90.00
#
_symmetry.space_group_name_H-M   'P 1'
#
loop_
_entity.id
_entity.type
_entity.pdbx_description
1 polymer ?
#
loop_
_entity_poly.entity_id
_entity_poly.type
_entity_poly.pdbx_seq_one_letter_code
_entity_poly.pdbx_strand_id
1 'polypeptide(L)'
;MSGLLLHTLIVHFYSSILVILASIVNDGSQLVEIALASRLLLLFSIPAQVLESVLLPRYAAAVDSLTAMKILRDGALVFIGGAALGVIIIFTAPVYVPLLFGSAASAAVPVVQVMLLQIPVSLLTSVLTVALFARRDTLRLSFAYGIAAVVQLSVALLLASRDASVSSAIVLSEAVFAVGTLFAVFTWREPKGDAR
;
A
#
# COMPACT_ATOMS: atom_id res chain seq x y z
N MET A 1 -7.69 -11.77 20.34
CA MET A 1 -8.20 -12.52 19.16
C MET A 1 -9.09 -11.66 18.26
N SER A 2 -10.02 -10.85 18.79
CA SER A 2 -10.92 -10.00 17.98
C SER A 2 -10.22 -8.96 17.09
N GLY A 3 -9.16 -8.31 17.57
CA GLY A 3 -8.46 -7.26 16.81
C GLY A 3 -7.69 -7.74 15.57
N LEU A 4 -7.10 -8.94 15.61
CA LEU A 4 -6.42 -9.52 14.44
C LEU A 4 -7.41 -9.96 13.36
N LEU A 5 -8.55 -10.55 13.75
CA LEU A 5 -9.61 -10.91 12.81
C LEU A 5 -10.17 -9.66 12.11
N LEU A 6 -10.44 -8.60 12.89
CA LEU A 6 -10.88 -7.32 12.34
C LEU A 6 -9.86 -6.73 11.36
N HIS A 7 -8.58 -6.73 11.73
CA HIS A 7 -7.50 -6.28 10.86
C HIS A 7 -7.48 -7.06 9.53
N THR A 8 -7.48 -8.39 9.59
CA THR A 8 -7.46 -9.25 8.41
C THR A 8 -8.64 -8.98 7.49
N LEU A 9 -9.86 -8.85 8.04
CA LEU A 9 -11.06 -8.54 7.26
C LEU A 9 -10.96 -7.18 6.56
N ILE A 10 -10.49 -6.14 7.28
CA ILE A 10 -10.35 -4.79 6.71
C ILE A 10 -9.30 -4.79 5.59
N VAL A 11 -8.16 -5.46 5.76
CA VAL A 11 -7.11 -5.53 4.74
C VAL A 11 -7.60 -6.26 3.49
N HIS A 12 -8.33 -7.37 3.65
CA HIS A 12 -8.90 -8.10 2.51
C HIS A 12 -9.98 -7.30 1.78
N PHE A 13 -10.80 -6.57 2.53
CA PHE A 13 -11.79 -5.66 1.96
C PHE A 13 -11.11 -4.55 1.15
N TYR A 14 -10.09 -3.90 1.74
CA TYR A 14 -9.31 -2.84 1.10
C TYR A 14 -8.65 -3.29 -0.22
N SER A 15 -8.05 -4.49 -0.25
CA SER A 15 -7.40 -5.02 -1.44
C SER A 15 -8.37 -5.47 -2.54
N SER A 16 -9.57 -5.93 -2.16
CA SER A 16 -10.53 -6.52 -3.11
C SER A 16 -11.50 -5.51 -3.72
N ILE A 17 -11.75 -4.39 -3.04
CA ILE A 17 -12.82 -3.45 -3.40
C ILE A 17 -12.66 -2.84 -4.80
N LEU A 18 -11.42 -2.56 -5.23
CA LEU A 18 -11.16 -1.97 -6.55
C LEU A 18 -11.44 -2.93 -7.69
N VAL A 19 -11.08 -4.21 -7.52
CA VAL A 19 -11.35 -5.25 -8.52
C VAL A 19 -12.86 -5.49 -8.63
N ILE A 20 -13.55 -5.54 -7.49
CA ILE A 20 -15.00 -5.69 -7.45
C ILE A 20 -15.69 -4.51 -8.14
N LEU A 21 -15.28 -3.27 -7.84
CA LEU A 21 -15.86 -2.08 -8.47
C LEU A 21 -15.56 -1.98 -9.97
N ALA A 22 -14.35 -2.33 -10.41
CA ALA A 22 -14.01 -2.37 -11.83
C ALA A 22 -14.86 -3.41 -12.60
N SER A 23 -15.20 -4.52 -11.95
CA SER A 23 -16.06 -5.58 -12.51
C SER A 23 -17.53 -5.16 -12.60
N ILE A 24 -18.04 -4.44 -11.59
CA ILE A 24 -19.48 -4.14 -11.47
C ILE A 24 -19.85 -2.81 -12.15
N VAL A 25 -19.00 -1.79 -12.09
CA VAL A 25 -19.41 -0.41 -12.43
C VAL A 25 -19.03 0.01 -13.86
N ASN A 26 -18.00 -0.60 -14.46
CA ASN A 26 -17.48 -0.21 -15.78
C ASN A 26 -17.81 -1.23 -16.90
N ASP A 27 -18.80 -2.11 -16.71
CA ASP A 27 -19.16 -3.19 -17.64
C ASP A 27 -17.97 -4.06 -18.08
N GLY A 28 -16.92 -4.13 -17.26
CA GLY A 28 -15.68 -4.86 -17.56
C GLY A 28 -14.75 -4.19 -18.59
N SER A 29 -15.07 -2.99 -19.08
CA SER A 29 -14.29 -2.27 -20.11
C SER A 29 -12.83 -2.01 -19.74
N GLN A 30 -12.53 -1.86 -18.45
CA GLN A 30 -11.17 -1.63 -17.92
C GLN A 30 -10.61 -2.86 -17.17
N LEU A 31 -11.32 -4.00 -17.22
CA LEU A 31 -11.00 -5.14 -16.37
C LEU A 31 -9.67 -5.77 -16.75
N VAL A 32 -9.36 -5.83 -18.05
CA VAL A 32 -8.09 -6.40 -18.55
C VAL A 32 -6.91 -5.52 -18.14
N GLU A 33 -7.01 -4.20 -18.30
CA GLU A 33 -5.96 -3.25 -17.94
C GLU A 33 -5.70 -3.26 -16.43
N ILE A 34 -6.77 -3.22 -15.62
CA ILE A 34 -6.68 -3.25 -14.15
C ILE A 34 -6.14 -4.61 -13.68
N ALA A 35 -6.54 -5.72 -14.30
CA ALA A 35 -6.05 -7.04 -13.96
C ALA A 35 -4.58 -7.24 -14.37
N LEU A 36 -4.11 -6.64 -15.45
CA LEU A 36 -2.71 -6.65 -15.83
C LEU A 36 -1.89 -5.81 -14.84
N ALA A 37 -2.34 -4.59 -14.58
CA ALA A 37 -1.68 -3.66 -13.68
C ALA A 37 -1.61 -4.19 -12.24
N SER A 38 -2.66 -4.85 -11.73
CA SER A 38 -2.66 -5.48 -10.41
C SER A 38 -1.66 -6.64 -10.31
N ARG A 39 -1.48 -7.44 -11.35
CA ARG A 39 -0.46 -8.50 -11.39
C ARG A 39 0.95 -7.94 -11.38
N LEU A 40 1.21 -6.89 -12.17
CA LEU A 40 2.49 -6.20 -12.15
C LEU A 40 2.76 -5.55 -10.79
N LEU A 41 1.74 -4.93 -10.19
CA LEU A 41 1.83 -4.37 -8.85
C LEU A 41 2.21 -5.45 -7.84
N LEU A 42 1.57 -6.62 -7.84
CA LEU A 42 1.92 -7.73 -6.94
C LEU A 42 3.39 -8.14 -7.10
N LEU A 43 3.86 -8.30 -8.34
CA LEU A 43 5.25 -8.64 -8.64
C LEU A 43 6.22 -7.60 -8.09
N PHE A 44 5.95 -6.32 -8.34
CA PHE A 44 6.82 -5.23 -7.90
C PHE A 44 6.65 -4.84 -6.43
N SER A 45 5.66 -5.40 -5.72
CA SER A 45 5.47 -5.24 -4.27
C SER A 45 6.33 -6.20 -3.45
N ILE A 46 6.91 -7.24 -4.05
CA ILE A 46 7.74 -8.23 -3.36
C ILE A 46 8.87 -7.59 -2.54
N PRO A 47 9.63 -6.59 -3.05
CA PRO A 47 10.67 -5.93 -2.27
C PRO A 47 10.17 -5.30 -0.97
N ALA A 48 8.95 -4.72 -0.98
CA ALA A 48 8.35 -4.15 0.23
C ALA A 48 8.02 -5.23 1.27
N GLN A 49 7.51 -6.37 0.82
CA GLN A 49 7.23 -7.53 1.69
C GLN A 49 8.51 -8.14 2.29
N VAL A 50 9.57 -8.22 1.49
CA VAL A 50 10.89 -8.66 1.96
C VAL A 50 11.44 -7.67 2.99
N LEU A 51 11.33 -6.37 2.73
CA LEU A 51 11.76 -5.32 3.66
C LEU A 51 11.03 -5.43 5.00
N GLU A 52 9.71 -5.56 4.97
CA GLU A 52 8.88 -5.76 6.17
C GLU A 52 9.31 -7.02 6.94
N SER A 53 9.51 -8.14 6.25
CA SER A 53 9.93 -9.42 6.86
C SER A 53 11.31 -9.34 7.54
N VAL A 54 12.22 -8.51 7.01
CA VAL A 54 13.56 -8.30 7.58
C VAL A 54 13.52 -7.29 8.74
N LEU A 55 12.74 -6.22 8.61
CA LEU A 55 12.68 -5.16 9.62
C LEU A 55 11.87 -5.57 10.85
N LEU A 56 10.79 -6.34 10.69
CA LEU A 56 9.91 -6.74 11.79
C LEU A 56 10.62 -7.41 12.98
N PRO A 57 11.40 -8.50 12.80
CA PRO A 57 12.07 -9.15 13.92
C PRO A 57 13.14 -8.25 14.56
N ARG A 58 13.82 -7.43 13.76
CA ARG A 58 14.83 -6.49 14.25
C ARG A 58 14.22 -5.39 15.11
N TYR A 59 13.08 -4.84 14.68
CA TYR A 59 12.37 -3.82 15.42
C TYR A 59 11.73 -4.41 16.68
N ALA A 60 11.10 -5.59 16.58
CA ALA A 60 10.52 -6.30 17.72
C ALA A 60 11.53 -6.57 18.85
N ALA A 61 12.78 -6.89 18.51
CA ALA A 61 13.85 -7.07 19.50
C ALA A 61 14.35 -5.77 20.16
N ALA A 62 14.01 -4.61 19.58
CA ALA A 62 14.55 -3.32 19.98
C ALA A 62 13.49 -2.30 20.38
N VAL A 63 12.20 -2.70 20.51
CA VAL A 63 11.02 -1.81 20.63
C VAL A 63 11.20 -0.71 21.68
N ASP A 64 11.76 -1.05 22.84
CA ASP A 64 11.91 -0.15 24.00
C ASP A 64 13.29 0.54 24.06
N SER A 65 14.06 0.50 22.98
CA SER A 65 15.42 1.03 22.93
C SER A 65 15.53 2.19 21.93
N LEU A 66 16.52 3.06 22.15
CA LEU A 66 16.91 4.09 21.17
C LEU A 66 17.29 3.49 19.80
N THR A 67 17.64 2.20 19.77
CA THR A 67 17.97 1.45 18.55
C THR A 67 16.74 1.25 17.66
N ALA A 68 15.51 1.24 18.20
CA ALA A 68 14.28 1.18 17.39
C ALA A 68 14.21 2.32 16.36
N MET A 69 14.59 3.54 16.78
CA MET A 69 14.56 4.69 15.88
C MET A 69 15.64 4.64 14.82
N LYS A 70 16.80 4.06 15.15
CA LYS A 70 17.85 3.80 14.16
C LYS A 70 17.38 2.81 13.10
N ILE A 71 16.70 1.73 13.50
CA ILE A 71 16.16 0.73 12.56
C ILE A 71 15.12 1.37 11.61
N LEU A 72 14.23 2.22 12.12
CA LEU A 72 13.29 2.96 11.28
C LEU A 72 13.98 3.92 10.31
N ARG A 73 15.04 4.60 10.76
CA ARG A 73 15.84 5.47 9.88
C ARG A 73 16.56 4.68 8.79
N ASP A 74 17.14 3.54 9.12
CA ASP A 74 17.79 2.65 8.15
C ASP A 74 16.76 2.12 7.14
N GLY A 75 15.56 1.75 7.60
CA GLY A 75 14.43 1.39 6.74
C GLY A 75 14.01 2.53 5.81
N ALA A 76 13.98 3.77 6.31
CA ALA A 76 13.66 4.95 5.49
C ALA A 76 14.71 5.20 4.39
N LEU A 77 15.99 4.92 4.65
CA LEU A 77 17.03 5.00 3.62
C LEU A 77 16.84 3.94 2.52
N VAL A 78 16.46 2.71 2.90
CA VAL A 78 16.10 1.66 1.94
C VAL A 78 14.87 2.06 1.13
N PHE A 79 13.87 2.67 1.76
CA PHE A 79 12.72 3.25 1.07
C PHE A 79 13.15 4.28 0.02
N ILE A 80 14.06 5.20 0.32
CA ILE A 80 14.53 6.21 -0.65
C ILE A 80 15.15 5.53 -1.89
N GLY A 81 16.02 4.52 -1.67
CA GLY A 81 16.61 3.76 -2.77
C GLY A 81 15.57 2.95 -3.57
N GLY A 82 14.64 2.29 -2.88
CA GLY A 82 13.57 1.53 -3.51
C GLY A 82 12.54 2.40 -4.24
N ALA A 83 12.26 3.60 -3.74
CA ALA A 83 11.38 4.57 -4.37
C ALA A 83 11.99 5.10 -5.69
N ALA A 84 13.30 5.37 -5.70
CA ALA A 84 14.00 5.74 -6.94
C ALA A 84 13.90 4.62 -8.00
N LEU A 85 14.09 3.36 -7.59
CA LEU A 85 13.91 2.21 -8.48
C LEU A 85 12.45 2.06 -8.95
N GLY A 86 11.49 2.26 -8.05
CA GLY A 86 10.06 2.24 -8.37
C GLY A 86 9.68 3.29 -9.41
N VAL A 87 10.24 4.51 -9.29
CA VAL A 87 10.07 5.58 -10.29
C VAL A 87 10.63 5.15 -11.65
N ILE A 88 11.81 4.54 -11.69
CA ILE A 88 12.38 4.00 -12.95
C ILE A 88 11.46 2.95 -13.57
N ILE A 89 10.92 2.03 -12.76
CA ILE A 89 9.97 1.01 -13.23
C ILE A 89 8.73 1.69 -13.83
N ILE A 90 8.12 2.67 -13.15
CA ILE A 90 6.94 3.38 -13.66
C ILE A 90 7.21 4.04 -15.02
N PHE A 91 8.33 4.75 -15.16
CA PHE A 91 8.66 5.46 -16.41
C PHE A 91 9.10 4.53 -17.54
N THR A 92 9.56 3.32 -17.22
CA THR A 92 9.93 2.31 -18.23
C THR A 92 8.76 1.41 -18.64
N ALA A 93 7.58 1.55 -18.04
CA ALA A 93 6.36 0.82 -18.39
C ALA A 93 5.98 0.84 -19.89
N PRO A 94 6.10 1.96 -20.62
CA PRO A 94 5.83 1.98 -22.06
C PRO A 94 6.73 1.05 -22.88
N VAL A 95 7.89 0.65 -22.34
CA VAL A 95 8.85 -0.22 -23.00
C VAL A 95 8.60 -1.68 -22.64
N TYR A 96 8.58 -2.02 -21.34
CA TYR A 96 8.50 -3.42 -20.94
C TYR A 96 7.08 -4.01 -21.04
N VAL A 97 6.00 -3.21 -20.92
CA VAL A 97 4.63 -3.74 -20.99
C VAL A 97 4.33 -4.31 -22.38
N PRO A 98 4.58 -3.60 -23.49
CA PRO A 98 4.36 -4.17 -24.83
C PRO A 98 5.34 -5.31 -25.15
N LEU A 99 6.56 -5.27 -24.60
CA LEU A 99 7.57 -6.32 -24.78
C LEU A 99 7.14 -7.65 -24.15
N LEU A 100 6.57 -7.60 -22.94
CA LEU A 100 6.19 -8.79 -22.18
C LEU A 100 4.81 -9.34 -22.57
N PHE A 101 3.86 -8.46 -22.92
CA PHE A 101 2.45 -8.84 -23.12
C PHE A 101 1.94 -8.60 -24.56
N GLY A 102 2.80 -8.14 -25.46
CA GLY A 102 2.46 -7.82 -26.84
C GLY A 102 1.90 -6.41 -27.04
N SER A 103 1.84 -5.97 -28.30
CA SER A 103 1.43 -4.61 -28.67
C SER A 103 0.00 -4.25 -28.25
N ALA A 104 -0.90 -5.23 -28.15
CA ALA A 104 -2.27 -5.05 -27.66
C ALA A 104 -2.33 -4.54 -26.22
N ALA A 105 -1.31 -4.84 -25.39
CA ALA A 105 -1.25 -4.38 -24.00
C ALA A 105 -0.83 -2.91 -23.84
N SER A 106 -0.49 -2.22 -24.94
CA SER A 106 -0.07 -0.81 -24.90
C SER A 106 -1.15 0.12 -24.33
N ALA A 107 -2.44 -0.21 -24.54
CA ALA A 107 -3.57 0.53 -23.98
C ALA A 107 -3.59 0.49 -22.43
N ALA A 108 -3.01 -0.55 -21.81
CA ALA A 108 -2.95 -0.68 -20.36
C ALA A 108 -1.83 0.15 -19.71
N VAL A 109 -0.88 0.68 -20.50
CA VAL A 109 0.30 1.39 -19.98
C VAL A 109 -0.06 2.52 -19.01
N PRO A 110 -1.02 3.43 -19.30
CA PRO A 110 -1.38 4.50 -18.38
C PRO A 110 -1.94 3.97 -17.04
N VAL A 111 -2.76 2.92 -17.09
CA VAL A 111 -3.31 2.26 -15.89
C VAL A 111 -2.20 1.61 -15.07
N VAL A 112 -1.25 0.93 -15.74
CA VAL A 112 -0.05 0.36 -15.10
C VAL A 112 0.74 1.46 -14.42
N GLN A 113 1.05 2.55 -15.11
CA GLN A 113 1.83 3.65 -14.53
C GLN A 113 1.16 4.24 -13.28
N VAL A 114 -0.16 4.46 -13.32
CA VAL A 114 -0.92 4.96 -12.17
C VAL A 114 -0.90 3.97 -11.02
N MET A 115 -1.19 2.69 -11.27
CA MET A 115 -1.22 1.68 -10.20
C MET A 115 0.17 1.42 -9.61
N LEU A 116 1.24 1.48 -10.41
CA LEU A 116 2.60 1.28 -9.92
C LEU A 116 3.13 2.45 -9.06
N LEU A 117 2.46 3.61 -9.04
CA LEU A 117 2.73 4.65 -8.03
C LEU A 117 2.50 4.16 -6.60
N GLN A 118 1.78 3.04 -6.42
CA GLN A 118 1.66 2.37 -5.14
C GLN A 118 2.98 1.73 -4.66
N ILE A 119 3.95 1.43 -5.53
CA ILE A 119 5.21 0.81 -5.10
C ILE A 119 5.97 1.67 -4.07
N PRO A 120 6.26 2.97 -4.32
CA PRO A 120 6.87 3.83 -3.31
C PRO A 120 6.06 3.88 -2.02
N VAL A 121 4.74 3.99 -2.13
CA VAL A 121 3.86 4.10 -0.96
C VAL A 121 3.90 2.82 -0.13
N SER A 122 3.83 1.66 -0.79
CA SER A 122 3.94 0.33 -0.17
C SER A 122 5.25 0.17 0.59
N LEU A 123 6.38 0.54 -0.02
CA LEU A 123 7.69 0.53 0.64
C LEU A 123 7.71 1.42 1.89
N LEU A 124 7.18 2.64 1.80
CA LEU A 124 7.09 3.55 2.95
C LEU A 124 6.22 2.94 4.05
N THR A 125 5.04 2.44 3.69
CA THR A 125 4.11 1.85 4.65
C THR A 125 4.69 0.60 5.29
N SER A 126 5.38 -0.28 4.56
CA SER A 126 6.06 -1.46 5.11
C SER A 126 7.09 -1.10 6.19
N VAL A 127 7.82 0.01 6.03
CA VAL A 127 8.75 0.48 7.08
C VAL A 127 7.97 0.94 8.33
N LEU A 128 6.84 1.61 8.14
CA LEU A 128 6.04 2.17 9.24
C LEU A 128 5.17 1.11 9.95
N THR A 129 4.57 0.18 9.21
CA THR A 129 3.70 -0.89 9.75
C THR A 129 4.46 -1.81 10.67
N VAL A 130 5.74 -2.08 10.39
CA VAL A 130 6.65 -2.83 11.26
C VAL A 130 6.64 -2.28 12.69
N ALA A 131 6.65 -0.95 12.86
CA ALA A 131 6.65 -0.35 14.19
C ALA A 131 5.33 -0.61 14.94
N LEU A 132 4.19 -0.55 14.25
CA LEU A 132 2.88 -0.81 14.84
C LEU A 132 2.68 -2.29 15.15
N PHE A 133 3.11 -3.18 14.25
CA PHE A 133 3.04 -4.63 14.47
C PHE A 133 3.91 -5.08 15.63
N ALA A 134 5.16 -4.59 15.71
CA ALA A 134 6.05 -4.92 16.81
C ALA A 134 5.52 -4.42 18.17
N ARG A 135 4.82 -3.28 18.19
CA ARG A 135 4.13 -2.74 19.37
C ARG A 135 2.78 -3.40 19.67
N ARG A 136 2.34 -4.36 18.85
CA ARG A 136 1.02 -5.01 18.91
C ARG A 136 -0.17 -4.02 18.80
N ASP A 137 0.03 -2.84 18.22
CA ASP A 137 -1.03 -1.85 18.00
C ASP A 137 -1.70 -2.04 16.64
N THR A 138 -2.37 -3.19 16.49
CA THR A 138 -3.08 -3.53 15.25
C THR A 138 -4.37 -2.72 15.07
N LEU A 139 -4.90 -2.11 16.12
CA LEU A 139 -6.12 -1.30 16.06
C LEU A 139 -5.90 0.00 15.30
N ARG A 140 -4.84 0.76 15.59
CA ARG A 140 -4.54 1.99 14.84
C ARG A 140 -4.23 1.71 13.38
N LEU A 141 -3.51 0.62 13.12
CA LEU A 141 -3.24 0.18 11.75
C LEU A 141 -4.53 -0.18 11.01
N SER A 142 -5.44 -0.91 11.65
CA SER A 142 -6.75 -1.25 11.08
C SER A 142 -7.62 -0.02 10.84
N PHE A 143 -7.54 0.98 11.72
CA PHE A 143 -8.24 2.25 11.55
C PHE A 143 -7.70 3.03 10.33
N ALA A 144 -6.38 3.08 10.15
CA ALA A 144 -5.76 3.68 8.96
C ALA A 144 -6.21 2.98 7.66
N TYR A 145 -6.20 1.63 7.63
CA TYR A 145 -6.73 0.87 6.52
C TYR A 145 -8.23 1.11 6.29
N GLY A 146 -9.02 1.21 7.36
CA GLY A 146 -10.46 1.45 7.27
C GLY A 146 -10.77 2.80 6.62
N ILE A 147 -10.07 3.87 7.03
CA ILE A 147 -10.20 5.19 6.40
C ILE A 147 -9.79 5.12 4.93
N ALA A 148 -8.66 4.49 4.63
CA ALA A 148 -8.18 4.34 3.26
C ALA A 148 -9.20 3.59 2.38
N ALA A 149 -9.83 2.52 2.90
CA ALA A 149 -10.86 1.76 2.19
C ALA A 149 -12.11 2.61 1.91
N VAL A 150 -12.56 3.41 2.88
CA VAL A 150 -13.69 4.33 2.68
C VAL A 150 -13.38 5.38 1.61
N VAL A 151 -12.17 5.94 1.64
CA VAL A 151 -11.71 6.88 0.60
C VAL A 151 -11.66 6.20 -0.77
N GLN A 152 -11.08 4.99 -0.85
CA GLN A 152 -10.98 4.22 -2.09
C GLN A 152 -12.36 3.97 -2.69
N LEU A 153 -13.32 3.50 -1.87
CA LEU A 153 -14.69 3.25 -2.30
C LEU A 153 -15.35 4.53 -2.81
N SER A 154 -15.28 5.61 -2.02
CA SER A 154 -15.95 6.87 -2.33
C SER A 154 -15.42 7.48 -3.63
N VAL A 155 -14.09 7.51 -3.79
CA VAL A 155 -13.43 8.06 -4.97
C VAL A 155 -13.69 7.17 -6.19
N ALA A 156 -13.60 5.86 -6.05
CA ALA A 156 -13.89 4.92 -7.13
C ALA A 156 -15.33 5.07 -7.65
N LEU A 157 -16.33 5.16 -6.76
CA LEU A 157 -17.73 5.38 -7.15
C LEU A 157 -17.94 6.74 -7.83
N LEU A 158 -17.31 7.80 -7.33
CA LEU A 158 -17.38 9.13 -7.95
C LEU A 158 -16.76 9.15 -9.36
N LEU A 159 -15.63 8.47 -9.56
CA LEU A 159 -14.95 8.42 -10.86
C LEU A 159 -15.66 7.52 -11.86
N ALA A 160 -16.21 6.39 -11.40
CA ALA A 160 -16.95 5.49 -12.25
C ALA A 160 -18.22 6.15 -12.80
N SER A 161 -18.87 7.04 -12.03
CA SER A 161 -19.99 7.86 -12.54
C SER A 161 -19.63 8.87 -13.64
N ARG A 162 -18.33 9.03 -13.95
CA ARG A 162 -17.79 10.02 -14.89
C ARG A 162 -16.98 9.38 -16.02
N ASP A 163 -17.09 8.06 -16.22
CA ASP A 163 -16.28 7.27 -17.17
C ASP A 163 -14.76 7.47 -17.00
N ALA A 164 -14.32 7.90 -15.80
CA ALA A 164 -12.93 8.16 -15.51
C ALA A 164 -12.22 6.88 -15.01
N SER A 165 -10.89 6.83 -15.15
CA SER A 165 -10.14 5.65 -14.70
C SER A 165 -10.20 5.49 -13.18
N VAL A 166 -10.84 4.39 -12.76
CA VAL A 166 -11.01 4.01 -11.35
C VAL A 166 -9.66 3.72 -10.68
N SER A 167 -8.62 3.45 -11.48
CA SER A 167 -7.25 3.19 -10.99
C SER A 167 -6.68 4.33 -10.14
N SER A 168 -7.05 5.58 -10.39
CA SER A 168 -6.57 6.72 -9.59
C SER A 168 -7.09 6.71 -8.15
N ALA A 169 -8.20 6.01 -7.88
CA ALA A 169 -8.72 5.82 -6.52
C ALA A 169 -7.73 5.05 -5.62
N ILE A 170 -6.92 4.13 -6.20
CA ILE A 170 -5.91 3.36 -5.44
C ILE A 170 -4.79 4.26 -4.94
N VAL A 171 -4.35 5.21 -5.77
CA VAL A 171 -3.23 6.08 -5.44
C VAL A 171 -3.63 7.03 -4.30
N LEU A 172 -4.86 7.55 -4.38
CA LEU A 172 -5.36 8.45 -3.35
C LEU A 172 -5.62 7.73 -2.02
N SER A 173 -6.21 6.53 -2.06
CA SER A 173 -6.41 5.74 -0.84
C SER A 173 -5.09 5.33 -0.19
N GLU A 174 -4.09 4.97 -0.98
CA GLU A 174 -2.75 4.65 -0.49
C GLU A 174 -2.04 5.86 0.13
N ALA A 175 -2.17 7.05 -0.48
CA ALA A 175 -1.65 8.27 0.12
C ALA A 175 -2.29 8.53 1.51
N VAL A 176 -3.61 8.32 1.63
CA VAL A 176 -4.33 8.44 2.90
C VAL A 176 -3.87 7.37 3.89
N PHE A 177 -3.67 6.13 3.44
CA PHE A 177 -3.15 5.05 4.28
C PHE A 177 -1.75 5.37 4.82
N ALA A 178 -0.85 5.86 3.97
CA ALA A 178 0.50 6.25 4.36
C ALA A 178 0.50 7.38 5.39
N VAL A 179 -0.30 8.43 5.18
CA VAL A 179 -0.45 9.53 6.14
C VAL A 179 -1.05 9.04 7.46
N GLY A 180 -2.08 8.19 7.41
CA GLY A 180 -2.69 7.60 8.60
C GLY A 180 -1.71 6.75 9.40
N THR A 181 -0.90 5.95 8.72
CA THR A 181 0.13 5.09 9.33
C THR A 181 1.25 5.93 9.93
N LEU A 182 1.71 6.97 9.22
CA LEU A 182 2.69 7.94 9.73
C LEU A 182 2.18 8.58 11.03
N PHE A 183 0.94 9.08 11.03
CA PHE A 183 0.30 9.66 12.20
C PHE A 183 0.22 8.64 13.35
N ALA A 184 -0.20 7.40 13.08
CA ALA A 184 -0.31 6.35 14.09
C ALA A 184 1.03 6.03 14.76
N VAL A 185 2.12 5.99 13.99
CA VAL A 185 3.47 5.71 14.48
C VAL A 185 4.01 6.85 15.34
N PHE A 186 3.86 8.11 14.91
CA PHE A 186 4.49 9.27 15.56
C PHE A 186 3.64 9.95 16.63
N THR A 187 2.31 9.75 16.66
CA THR A 187 1.46 10.23 17.76
C THR A 187 1.35 9.24 18.92
N TRP A 188 2.10 8.14 18.85
CA TRP A 188 2.27 7.25 19.98
C TRP A 188 3.00 7.97 21.13
N ARG A 189 2.23 8.35 22.15
CA ARG A 189 2.75 8.55 23.51
C ARG A 189 2.65 7.20 24.21
N GLU A 190 3.72 6.77 24.88
CA GLU A 190 3.65 5.63 25.79
C GLU A 190 2.43 5.82 26.71
N PRO A 191 1.62 4.78 26.93
CA PRO A 191 0.76 4.78 28.10
C PRO A 191 1.69 5.02 29.28
N LYS A 192 1.51 6.13 30.01
CA LYS A 192 2.16 6.31 31.32
C LYS A 192 1.88 5.01 32.06
N GLY A 193 2.94 4.26 32.38
CA GLY A 193 2.80 3.02 33.12
C GLY A 193 1.94 3.30 34.33
N ASP A 194 0.76 2.68 34.38
CA ASP A 194 0.05 2.53 35.63
C ASP A 194 0.98 1.70 36.49
N ALA A 195 1.63 2.36 37.44
CA ALA A 195 2.27 1.71 38.56
C ALA A 195 1.23 0.83 39.24
N ARG A 196 1.39 -0.48 39.11
CA ARG A 196 0.83 -1.51 40.00
C ARG A 196 1.60 -2.80 39.82
#